data_AF-X0ZCF2-F1
#
_entry.id   AF-X0ZCF2-F1
#
_cell.length_a   1.000
_cell.length_b   1.000
_cell.length_c   1.000
_cell.angle_alpha   90.00
_cell.angle_beta   90.00
_cell.angle_gamma   90.00
#
_symmetry.space_group_name_H-M   'P 1'
#
loop_
_entity.id
_entity.type
_entity.pdbx_description
1 polymer ?
#
loop_
_entity_poly.entity_id
_entity_poly.type
_entity_poly.pdbx_seq_one_letter_code
_entity_poly.pdbx_strand_id
1 'polypeptide(L)' 'ADNYYGYDDAIFASCRLVELLSKSDKTISEMLSDIPKYFSTPEIRVDCPDEKKFEIVSNIKNYFEKDHKIIDVDDLHQL' A
#
# COMPACT_ATOMS: atom_id res chain seq x y z
N ALA A 1 11.16 3.13 -19.08
CA ALA A 1 10.75 1.76 -18.71
C ALA A 1 12.01 1.03 -18.30
N ASP A 2 12.21 0.84 -17.00
CA ASP A 2 13.33 0.05 -16.47
C ASP A 2 13.19 -1.37 -16.99
N ASN A 3 14.02 -1.75 -17.98
CA ASN A 3 14.33 -3.09 -18.53
C ASN A 3 13.50 -4.29 -18.02
N TYR A 4 12.18 -4.18 -18.05
CA TYR A 4 11.24 -5.16 -17.54
C TYR A 4 9.90 -5.00 -18.24
N TYR A 5 9.14 -6.09 -18.28
CA TYR A 5 7.96 -6.24 -19.10
C TYR A 5 6.69 -5.60 -18.52
N GLY A 6 6.79 -4.88 -17.40
CA GLY A 6 5.71 -4.08 -16.82
C GLY A 6 4.64 -4.86 -16.05
N TYR A 7 4.88 -6.14 -15.74
CA TYR A 7 4.06 -6.93 -14.80
C TYR A 7 4.78 -7.09 -13.46
N ASP A 8 4.11 -7.68 -12.46
CA ASP A 8 4.72 -7.96 -11.16
C ASP A 8 5.49 -9.29 -11.18
N ASP A 9 6.74 -9.27 -10.73
CA ASP A 9 7.60 -10.46 -10.64
C ASP A 9 8.53 -10.36 -9.43
N ALA A 10 8.20 -11.17 -8.43
CA ALA A 10 8.93 -11.24 -7.18
C ALA A 10 10.39 -11.68 -7.37
N ILE A 11 10.68 -12.55 -8.36
CA ILE A 11 12.04 -13.03 -8.63
C ILE A 11 12.86 -11.90 -9.22
N PHE A 12 12.33 -11.21 -10.23
CA PHE A 12 13.00 -10.07 -10.83
C PHE A 12 13.21 -8.92 -9.82
N ALA A 13 12.20 -8.60 -9.02
CA ALA A 13 12.30 -7.60 -7.96
C ALA A 13 13.37 -7.98 -6.92
N SER A 14 13.47 -9.26 -6.56
CA SER A 14 14.52 -9.77 -5.66
C SER A 14 15.91 -9.61 -6.26
N CYS A 15 16.10 -9.93 -7.54
CA CYS A 15 17.38 -9.72 -8.23
C CYS A 15 17.79 -8.24 -8.25
N ARG A 16 16.84 -7.32 -8.48
CA ARG A 16 17.09 -5.87 -8.43
C ARG A 16 17.47 -5.39 -7.04
N LEU A 17 16.85 -5.95 -6.00
CA LEU A 17 17.23 -5.67 -4.62
C LEU A 17 18.67 -6.13 -4.33
N VAL A 18 19.04 -7.34 -4.75
CA VAL A 18 20.41 -7.87 -4.59
C VAL A 18 21.42 -7.03 -5.38
N GLU A 19 21.07 -6.60 -6.60
CA GLU A 19 21.90 -5.71 -7.41
C GLU A 19 22.13 -4.34 -6.73
N LEU A 20 21.10 -3.79 -6.09
CA LEU A 20 21.22 -2.54 -5.33
C LEU A 20 22.16 -2.72 -4.13
N LEU A 21 22.03 -3.83 -3.41
CA LEU A 21 22.86 -4.15 -2.25
C LEU A 21 24.32 -4.41 -2.64
N SER A 22 24.59 -5.06 -3.76
CA SER A 22 25.97 -5.33 -4.20
C SER A 22 26.73 -4.06 -4.60
N LYS A 23 26.02 -2.94 -4.82
CA LYS A 23 26.57 -1.63 -5.17
C LYS A 23 26.72 -0.69 -3.98
N SER A 24 26.47 -1.16 -2.76
CA SER A 24 26.52 -0.33 -1.54
C SER A 24 27.16 -1.08 -0.39
N ASP A 25 27.89 -0.35 0.46
CA ASP A 25 28.42 -0.89 1.71
C ASP A 25 27.40 -0.83 2.87
N LYS A 26 26.19 -0.30 2.63
CA LYS A 26 25.13 -0.17 3.63
C LYS A 26 24.28 -1.44 3.72
N THR A 27 23.83 -1.73 4.93
CA THR A 27 22.77 -2.71 5.19
C THR A 27 21.39 -2.17 4.78
N ILE A 28 20.42 -3.06 4.53
CA ILE A 28 19.03 -2.67 4.25
C ILE A 28 18.48 -1.76 5.36
N SER A 29 18.74 -2.10 6.63
CA SER A 29 18.25 -1.31 7.76
C SER A 29 18.79 0.13 7.77
N GLU A 30 20.03 0.33 7.36
CA GLU A 30 20.62 1.67 7.22
C GLU A 30 20.03 2.43 6.03
N MET A 31 19.76 1.73 4.92
CA MET A 31 19.10 2.32 3.75
C MET A 31 17.66 2.77 4.04
N LEU A 32 16.97 2.12 4.97
CA LEU A 32 15.58 2.46 5.35
C LEU A 32 15.51 3.42 6.56
N SER A 33 16.66 3.89 7.07
CA SER A 33 16.72 4.64 8.34
C SER A 33 16.10 6.04 8.28
N ASP A 34 16.00 6.62 7.09
CA ASP A 34 15.40 7.93 6.80
C ASP A 34 13.91 7.85 6.42
N ILE A 35 13.36 6.63 6.33
CA ILE A 35 11.93 6.42 6.04
C ILE A 35 11.13 6.60 7.35
N PRO A 36 10.07 7.45 7.34
CA PRO A 36 9.21 7.61 8.50
C PRO A 36 8.58 6.28 8.93
N LYS A 37 8.64 5.98 10.23
CA LYS A 37 7.97 4.80 10.80
C LYS A 37 6.49 5.07 10.97
N TYR A 38 5.65 4.32 10.26
CA TYR A 38 4.21 4.31 10.44
C TYR A 38 3.79 3.10 11.26
N PHE A 39 2.90 3.29 12.22
CA PHE A 39 2.26 2.20 12.94
C PHE A 39 1.03 1.76 12.16
N SER A 40 1.01 0.51 11.73
CA SER A 40 -0.14 -0.08 11.04
C SER A 40 -0.93 -1.00 11.97
N THR A 41 -2.25 -0.99 11.83
CA THR A 41 -3.08 -2.08 12.35
C THR A 41 -2.88 -3.33 11.49
N PRO A 42 -3.08 -4.54 12.03
CA PRO A 42 -3.21 -5.74 11.19
C PRO A 42 -4.30 -5.57 10.14
N GLU A 43 -4.27 -6.39 9.09
CA GLU A 43 -5.38 -6.46 8.13
C GLU A 43 -6.65 -6.94 8.85
N ILE A 44 -7.68 -6.09 8.90
CA ILE A 44 -8.96 -6.41 9.53
C ILE A 44 -9.91 -6.91 8.43
N ARG A 45 -10.36 -8.15 8.54
CA ARG A 45 -11.38 -8.74 7.65
C ARG A 45 -12.70 -8.87 8.40
N VAL A 46 -13.74 -8.24 7.86
CA VAL A 46 -15.11 -8.31 8.39
C VAL A 46 -15.98 -8.98 7.34
N ASP A 47 -16.69 -10.04 7.72
CA ASP A 47 -17.63 -10.71 6.82
C ASP A 47 -18.77 -9.75 6.45
N CYS A 48 -18.95 -9.52 5.16
CA CYS A 48 -19.97 -8.65 4.61
C CYS A 48 -20.61 -9.34 3.39
N PRO A 49 -21.95 -9.52 3.37
CA PRO A 49 -22.64 -9.94 2.15
C PRO A 49 -22.41 -8.95 1.01
N ASP A 50 -22.24 -9.45 -0.22
CA ASP A 50 -21.97 -8.63 -1.40
C ASP A 50 -23.08 -7.60 -1.65
N GLU A 51 -24.34 -7.95 -1.34
CA GLU A 51 -25.49 -7.06 -1.53
C GLU A 51 -25.43 -5.81 -0.65
N LYS A 52 -24.70 -5.88 0.47
CA LYS A 52 -24.57 -4.77 1.44
C LYS A 52 -23.25 -4.01 1.30
N LYS A 53 -22.27 -4.55 0.58
CA LYS A 53 -20.91 -4.00 0.49
C LYS A 53 -20.89 -2.55 0.02
N PHE A 54 -21.58 -2.26 -1.08
CA PHE A 54 -21.64 -0.91 -1.66
C PHE A 54 -22.38 0.10 -0.78
N GLU A 55 -23.45 -0.32 -0.10
CA GLU A 55 -24.19 0.52 0.85
C GLU A 55 -23.29 0.91 2.04
N ILE A 56 -22.57 -0.06 2.60
CA ILE A 56 -21.66 0.15 3.72
C ILE A 56 -20.56 1.14 3.32
N VAL A 57 -19.88 0.94 2.18
CA VAL A 57 -18.84 1.85 1.69
C VAL A 57 -19.38 3.28 1.51
N SER A 58 -20.60 3.42 0.96
CA SER A 58 -21.24 4.72 0.76
C SER A 58 -21.54 5.43 2.08
N ASN A 59 -22.03 4.71 3.09
CA ASN A 59 -22.29 5.26 4.42
C ASN A 59 -21.00 5.74 5.11
N ILE A 60 -19.91 4.97 4.96
CA ILE A 60 -18.60 5.35 5.52
C ILE A 60 -18.06 6.60 4.80
N LYS A 61 -18.20 6.68 3.46
CA LYS A 61 -17.84 7.88 2.68
C LYS A 61 -18.56 9.13 3.20
N ASN A 62 -19.90 9.07 3.30
CA ASN A 62 -20.72 10.18 3.78
C ASN A 62 -20.38 10.61 5.22
N TYR A 63 -19.92 9.67 6.04
CA TYR A 63 -19.50 9.95 7.41
C TYR A 63 -18.20 10.77 7.44
N PHE A 64 -17.20 10.39 6.64
CA PHE A 64 -15.88 11.04 6.66
C PHE A 64 -15.74 12.27 5.74
N GLU A 65 -16.62 12.44 4.74
CA GLU A 65 -16.56 13.56 3.79
C GLU A 65 -16.71 14.94 4.46
N LYS A 66 -17.30 14.97 5.66
CA LYS A 66 -17.53 16.21 6.41
C LYS A 66 -16.25 16.82 6.97
N ASP A 67 -15.30 15.98 7.38
CA ASP A 67 -14.14 16.40 8.17
C ASP A 67 -12.80 15.99 7.53
N HIS A 68 -12.80 15.19 6.45
CA HIS A 68 -11.60 14.63 5.87
C HIS A 68 -11.59 14.61 4.34
N LYS A 69 -10.37 14.66 3.76
CA LYS A 69 -10.15 14.49 2.33
C LYS A 69 -10.19 13.00 1.99
N ILE A 70 -11.03 12.65 1.01
CA ILE A 70 -11.25 11.28 0.56
C ILE A 70 -10.60 11.06 -0.81
N ILE A 71 -9.96 9.91 -1.00
CA ILE A 71 -9.56 9.35 -2.31
C ILE A 71 -10.43 8.11 -2.55
N ASP A 72 -11.10 8.03 -3.71
CA ASP A 72 -12.11 6.99 -4.03
C ASP A 72 -11.82 6.19 -5.31
N VAL A 73 -10.54 6.09 -5.70
CA VAL A 73 -10.12 5.41 -6.93
C VAL A 73 -10.29 3.88 -6.84
N ASP A 74 -9.97 3.27 -5.69
CA ASP A 74 -10.07 1.83 -5.41
C ASP A 74 -10.55 1.64 -3.95
N ASP A 75 -11.86 1.79 -3.72
CA ASP A 75 -12.50 1.91 -2.40
C ASP A 75 -12.14 3.20 -1.62
N LEU A 76 -12.62 3.31 -0.37
CA LEU A 76 -12.45 4.51 0.45
C LEU A 76 -11.08 4.55 1.13
N HIS A 77 -10.24 5.51 0.74
CA HIS A 77 -8.98 5.82 1.43
C HIS A 77 -9.04 7.23 2.06
N GLN A 78 -8.90 7.28 3.38
CA GLN A 78 -8.79 8.53 4.16
C GLN A 78 -7.32 8.88 4.36
N LEU A 79 -6.95 10.13 4.05
CA LEU A 79 -5.61 10.67 4.28
C LEU A 79 -5.39 11.10 5.73
#